data_AF-A0A380FNH7-F1
#
_entry.id   AF-A0A380FNH7-F1
#
_cell.length_a   1.000
_cell.length_b   1.000
_cell.length_c   1.000
_cell.angle_alpha   90.00
_cell.angle_beta   90.00
_cell.angle_gamma   90.00
#
_symmetry.space_group_name_H-M   'P 1'
#
loop_
_entity.id
_entity.type
_entity.pdbx_description
1 polymer ?
#
loop_
_entity_poly.entity_id
_entity_poly.type
_entity_poly.pdbx_seq_one_letter_code
_entity_poly.pdbx_strand_id
1 'polypeptide(L)'
;MPCSIHFGFLKEKKGRASSVLLAGSYFGPVIAPVVTIAIVNMFGWQAVFYIFGAVGILISILWVIIAKDLPEQHKMVNEAEKRFIVENRDVIKTEKSNAPWKLFFKRFSFYAIAAQYFVVQFVVSLFLIWLPTYLSEQYHVKLSDPDMAWAAGSPWIAMFILILFGGAISDKLLQSGKSRFVARASIAIIGFIIFSISLFMSIQTDSLVVNVFWLSLCLGGIGIATGMSWGCSN
;
A
#
# COMPACT_ATOMS: atom_id res chain seq x y z
N MET A 1 -0.71 14.97 -17.36
CA MET A 1 -0.85 15.35 -15.94
C MET A 1 0.34 14.77 -15.19
N PRO A 2 1.45 15.52 -15.02
CA PRO A 2 2.59 15.03 -14.29
C PRO A 2 2.25 15.01 -12.80
N CYS A 3 2.49 13.86 -12.19
CA CYS A 3 2.17 13.51 -10.81
C CYS A 3 2.83 14.50 -9.83
N SER A 4 2.03 15.34 -9.17
CA SER A 4 2.43 16.36 -8.17
C SER A 4 3.34 15.81 -7.06
N ILE A 5 3.25 14.51 -6.79
CA ILE A 5 3.98 13.79 -5.74
C ILE A 5 5.49 13.66 -6.04
N HIS A 6 5.92 13.73 -7.30
CA HIS A 6 7.33 13.55 -7.66
C HIS A 6 8.20 14.79 -7.43
N PHE A 7 7.59 15.97 -7.27
CA PHE A 7 8.31 17.26 -7.30
C PHE A 7 8.81 17.76 -5.93
N GLY A 8 8.29 17.26 -4.81
CA GLY A 8 8.53 17.87 -3.49
C GLY A 8 9.44 17.12 -2.50
N PHE A 9 9.76 15.84 -2.72
CA PHE A 9 10.43 15.04 -1.69
C PHE A 9 11.87 14.64 -2.08
N LEU A 10 12.82 14.92 -1.17
CA LEU A 10 14.22 14.43 -1.20
C LEU A 10 14.26 12.94 -1.58
N LYS A 11 15.28 12.51 -2.36
CA LYS A 11 15.45 11.09 -2.79
C LYS A 11 15.34 10.10 -1.61
N GLU A 12 15.71 10.52 -0.40
CA GLU A 12 15.64 9.78 0.86
C GLU A 12 14.23 9.76 1.51
N LYS A 13 13.38 10.76 1.26
CA LYS A 13 11.99 10.83 1.78
C LYS A 13 10.95 10.24 0.83
N LYS A 14 11.31 9.96 -0.43
CA LYS A 14 10.41 9.37 -1.44
C LYS A 14 9.92 7.97 -1.05
N GLY A 15 10.78 7.13 -0.48
CA GLY A 15 10.41 5.79 0.01
C GLY A 15 9.32 5.85 1.08
N ARG A 16 9.51 6.72 2.09
CA ARG A 16 8.52 6.95 3.16
C ARG A 16 7.21 7.53 2.65
N ALA A 17 7.25 8.51 1.74
CA ALA A 17 6.03 9.08 1.17
C ALA A 17 5.21 8.04 0.39
N SER A 18 5.86 7.23 -0.46
CA SER A 18 5.22 6.13 -1.17
C SER A 18 4.68 5.06 -0.21
N SER A 19 5.42 4.71 0.84
CA SER A 19 4.95 3.77 1.86
C SER A 19 3.72 4.29 2.59
N VAL A 20 3.66 5.57 2.93
CA VAL A 20 2.47 6.17 3.58
C VAL A 20 1.26 6.17 2.64
N LEU A 21 1.46 6.49 1.36
CA LEU A 21 0.38 6.44 0.37
C LEU A 21 -0.17 5.02 0.19
N LEU A 22 0.72 4.04 0.05
CA LEU A 22 0.34 2.62 -0.08
C LEU A 22 -0.34 2.14 1.20
N ALA A 23 0.20 2.49 2.36
CA ALA A 23 -0.37 2.12 3.65
C ALA A 23 -1.80 2.67 3.80
N GLY A 24 -2.06 3.91 3.34
CA GLY A 24 -3.41 4.47 3.26
C GLY A 24 -4.36 3.64 2.39
N SER A 25 -3.90 3.18 1.22
CA SER A 25 -4.70 2.35 0.31
C SER A 25 -5.09 1.00 0.90
N TYR A 26 -4.24 0.39 1.74
CA TYR A 26 -4.55 -0.89 2.41
C TYR A 26 -5.34 -0.74 3.71
N PHE A 27 -5.29 0.45 4.33
CA PHE A 27 -6.04 0.73 5.56
C PHE A 27 -7.50 1.11 5.30
N GLY A 28 -7.78 1.76 4.17
CA GLY A 28 -9.13 2.13 3.76
C GLY A 28 -10.15 0.98 3.76
N PRO A 29 -9.84 -0.17 3.13
CA PRO A 29 -10.71 -1.35 3.13
C PRO A 29 -11.01 -1.95 4.51
N VAL A 30 -10.22 -1.65 5.54
CA VAL A 30 -10.46 -2.11 6.92
C VAL A 30 -11.44 -1.19 7.64
N ILE A 31 -11.22 0.12 7.52
CA ILE A 31 -12.06 1.11 8.18
C ILE A 31 -13.42 1.22 7.50
N ALA A 32 -13.46 1.16 6.17
CA ALA A 32 -14.67 1.44 5.41
C ALA A 32 -15.85 0.53 5.81
N PRO A 33 -15.70 -0.81 5.91
CA PRO A 33 -16.78 -1.68 6.39
C PRO A 33 -17.19 -1.40 7.83
N VAL A 34 -16.23 -1.18 8.73
CA VAL A 34 -16.50 -0.89 10.16
C VAL A 34 -17.33 0.37 10.32
N VAL A 35 -16.93 1.45 9.65
CA VAL A 35 -17.65 2.73 9.66
C VAL A 35 -19.01 2.59 8.98
N THR A 36 -19.07 1.84 7.88
CA THR A 36 -20.33 1.59 7.16
C THR A 36 -21.33 0.86 8.06
N ILE A 37 -20.93 -0.22 8.73
CA ILE A 37 -21.80 -0.99 9.63
C ILE A 37 -22.26 -0.12 10.81
N ALA A 38 -21.36 0.68 11.40
CA ALA A 38 -21.71 1.60 12.49
C ALA A 38 -22.78 2.63 12.05
N ILE A 39 -22.64 3.20 10.86
CA ILE A 39 -23.62 4.14 10.30
C ILE A 39 -24.95 3.45 10.01
N VAL A 40 -24.93 2.26 9.39
CA VAL A 40 -26.14 1.50 9.07
C VAL A 40 -26.94 1.18 10.33
N ASN A 41 -26.27 0.75 11.40
CA ASN A 41 -26.92 0.39 12.66
C ASN A 41 -27.55 1.59 13.38
N MET A 42 -26.98 2.80 13.24
CA MET A 42 -27.47 4.01 13.92
C MET A 42 -28.49 4.81 13.09
N PHE A 43 -28.27 4.93 11.78
CA PHE A 43 -28.98 5.88 10.91
C PHE A 43 -29.59 5.23 9.67
N GLY A 44 -29.44 3.91 9.50
CA GLY A 44 -29.90 3.19 8.32
C GLY A 44 -28.94 3.28 7.14
N TRP A 45 -29.22 2.49 6.10
CA TRP A 45 -28.34 2.34 4.95
C TRP A 45 -28.27 3.59 4.06
N GLN A 46 -29.32 4.41 4.05
CA GLN A 46 -29.37 5.65 3.26
C GLN A 46 -28.34 6.67 3.77
N ALA A 47 -28.11 6.71 5.09
CA ALA A 47 -27.17 7.65 5.71
C ALA A 47 -25.72 7.44 5.25
N VAL A 48 -25.35 6.21 4.88
CA VAL A 48 -24.02 5.88 4.35
C VAL A 48 -23.72 6.73 3.12
N PHE A 49 -24.65 6.79 2.16
CA PHE A 49 -24.46 7.55 0.92
C PHE A 49 -24.32 9.04 1.17
N TYR A 50 -25.12 9.61 2.06
CA TYR A 50 -25.03 11.04 2.40
C TYR A 50 -23.72 11.38 3.12
N ILE A 51 -23.30 10.57 4.09
CA ILE A 51 -22.08 10.82 4.88
C ILE A 51 -20.83 10.66 4.00
N PHE A 52 -20.68 9.54 3.28
CA PHE A 52 -19.53 9.31 2.41
C PHE A 52 -19.48 10.34 1.27
N GLY A 53 -20.63 10.73 0.71
CA GLY A 53 -20.72 11.78 -0.30
C GLY A 53 -20.27 13.14 0.23
N ALA A 54 -20.75 13.55 1.41
CA ALA A 54 -20.36 14.81 2.04
C ALA A 54 -18.86 14.85 2.38
N VAL A 55 -18.32 13.76 2.92
CA VAL A 55 -16.87 13.64 3.21
C VAL A 55 -16.05 13.72 1.93
N GLY A 56 -16.47 13.05 0.85
CA GLY A 56 -15.79 13.12 -0.44
C GLY A 56 -15.77 14.55 -1.01
N ILE A 57 -16.87 15.29 -0.90
CA ILE A 57 -16.94 16.70 -1.32
C ILE A 57 -16.00 17.56 -0.47
N LEU A 58 -16.01 17.37 0.85
CA LEU A 58 -15.15 18.13 1.77
C LEU A 58 -13.67 17.89 1.49
N ILE A 59 -13.26 16.63 1.30
CA ILE A 59 -11.89 16.27 0.89
C ILE A 59 -11.56 16.89 -0.47
N SER A 60 -12.48 16.88 -1.44
CA SER A 60 -12.24 17.48 -2.75
C SER A 60 -12.00 18.99 -2.65
N ILE A 61 -12.81 19.70 -1.86
CA ILE A 61 -12.64 21.13 -1.60
C ILE A 61 -11.30 21.40 -0.91
N LEU A 62 -10.99 20.62 0.13
CA LEU A 62 -9.73 20.74 0.86
C LEU A 62 -8.52 20.48 -0.06
N TRP A 63 -8.63 19.50 -0.94
CA TRP A 63 -7.61 19.21 -1.95
C TRP A 63 -7.40 20.38 -2.90
N VAL A 64 -8.47 21.03 -3.39
CA VAL A 64 -8.35 22.23 -4.24
C VAL A 64 -7.68 23.40 -3.51
N ILE A 65 -7.86 23.52 -2.19
CA ILE A 65 -7.23 24.57 -1.38
C ILE A 65 -5.74 24.27 -1.12
N ILE A 66 -5.39 23.01 -0.85
CA ILE A 66 -4.05 22.58 -0.44
C ILE A 66 -3.14 22.25 -1.63
N ALA A 67 -3.64 21.53 -2.63
CA ALA A 67 -2.87 21.05 -3.77
C ALA A 67 -2.71 22.16 -4.81
N LYS A 68 -1.81 23.10 -4.55
CA LYS A 68 -1.35 24.08 -5.53
C LYS A 68 -0.15 23.51 -6.29
N ASP A 69 -0.31 23.35 -7.61
CA ASP A 69 0.63 22.63 -8.48
C ASP A 69 2.03 23.27 -8.61
N LEU A 70 2.25 24.49 -8.11
CA LEU A 70 3.55 25.15 -8.17
C LEU A 70 4.09 25.51 -6.77
N PRO A 71 5.35 25.14 -6.45
CA PRO A 71 6.02 25.57 -5.22
C PRO A 71 6.17 27.10 -5.11
N GLU A 72 5.95 27.84 -6.20
CA GLU A 72 5.94 29.30 -6.25
C GLU A 72 4.65 29.92 -5.65
N GLN A 73 3.58 29.14 -5.46
CA GLN A 73 2.30 29.62 -4.93
C GLN A 73 2.05 29.25 -3.46
N HIS A 74 2.97 28.52 -2.82
CA HIS A 74 2.91 28.22 -1.40
C HIS A 74 3.51 29.38 -0.58
N LYS A 75 2.66 30.16 0.10
CA LYS A 75 3.06 31.22 1.04
C LYS A 75 3.82 30.72 2.31
N MET A 76 3.98 29.40 2.49
CA MET A 76 4.62 28.79 3.66
C MET A 76 5.97 28.10 3.37
N VAL A 77 6.57 28.31 2.20
CA VAL A 77 7.93 27.80 1.93
C VAL A 77 8.94 28.79 2.49
N ASN A 78 9.73 28.36 3.47
CA ASN A 78 10.84 29.12 4.01
C ASN A 78 11.87 29.36 2.90
N GLU A 79 12.42 30.57 2.77
CA GLU A 79 13.39 30.94 1.73
C GLU A 79 14.63 30.00 1.73
N ALA A 80 14.94 29.40 2.88
CA ALA A 80 15.97 28.36 3.01
C ALA A 80 15.64 27.06 2.25
N GLU A 81 14.41 26.55 2.32
CA GLU A 81 13.98 25.38 1.54
C GLU A 81 13.93 25.70 0.05
N LYS A 82 13.52 26.92 -0.31
CA LYS A 82 13.46 27.39 -1.70
C LYS A 82 14.85 27.40 -2.35
N ARG A 83 15.86 27.90 -1.64
CA ARG A 83 17.27 27.85 -2.11
C ARG A 83 17.78 26.42 -2.19
N PHE A 84 17.49 25.58 -1.20
CA PHE A 84 17.93 24.19 -1.18
C PHE A 84 17.31 23.33 -2.30
N ILE A 85 16.04 23.57 -2.65
CA ILE A 85 15.33 22.90 -3.75
C ILE A 85 15.85 23.38 -5.11
N VAL A 86 16.23 24.64 -5.25
CA VAL A 86 16.82 25.19 -6.50
C VAL A 86 18.25 24.69 -6.69
N GLU A 87 19.04 24.60 -5.62
CA GLU A 87 20.44 24.16 -5.65
C GLU A 87 20.58 22.63 -5.79
N ASN A 88 19.63 21.86 -5.23
CA ASN A 88 19.52 20.40 -5.41
C ASN A 88 18.50 20.01 -6.48
N ARG A 89 18.03 20.97 -7.29
CA ARG A 89 17.27 20.65 -8.50
C ARG A 89 18.27 20.02 -9.46
N ASP A 90 18.36 18.70 -9.42
CA ASP A 90 18.66 17.92 -10.62
C ASP A 90 17.57 18.33 -11.61
N VAL A 91 17.76 19.44 -12.32
CA VAL A 91 17.04 19.75 -13.54
C VAL A 91 17.56 18.73 -14.53
N ILE A 92 17.10 17.49 -14.37
CA ILE A 92 16.89 16.62 -15.50
C ILE A 92 15.90 17.44 -16.32
N LYS A 93 16.44 18.23 -17.26
CA LYS A 93 15.73 18.61 -18.46
C LYS A 93 15.37 17.28 -19.09
N THR A 94 14.27 16.69 -18.64
CA THR A 94 13.64 15.59 -19.32
C THR A 94 13.09 16.25 -20.57
N GLU A 95 13.95 16.42 -21.58
CA GLU A 95 13.47 16.35 -22.95
C GLU A 95 12.49 15.18 -22.96
N LYS A 96 11.32 15.37 -23.57
CA LYS A 96 10.35 14.30 -23.80
C LYS A 96 11.00 13.27 -24.74
N SER A 97 11.98 12.54 -24.24
CA SER A 97 12.57 11.40 -24.90
C SER A 97 11.52 10.33 -24.79
N ASN A 98 11.07 9.83 -25.94
CA ASN A 98 10.19 8.68 -25.99
C ASN A 98 10.82 7.58 -25.13
N ALA A 99 10.11 7.19 -24.06
CA ALA A 99 10.55 6.09 -23.21
C ALA A 99 10.89 4.91 -24.12
N PRO A 100 12.10 4.32 -24.03
CA PRO A 100 12.53 3.26 -24.94
C PRO A 100 11.83 1.94 -24.56
N TRP A 101 10.53 1.86 -24.82
CA TRP A 101 9.64 0.74 -24.49
C TRP A 101 10.21 -0.60 -24.96
N LYS A 102 10.79 -0.63 -26.16
CA LYS A 102 11.45 -1.82 -26.74
C LYS A 102 12.62 -2.33 -25.90
N LEU A 103 13.31 -1.46 -25.16
CA LEU A 103 14.41 -1.85 -24.26
C LEU A 103 13.89 -2.43 -22.95
N PHE A 104 12.74 -1.95 -22.46
CA PHE A 104 12.06 -2.49 -21.28
C PHE A 104 11.48 -3.89 -21.55
N PHE A 105 10.76 -4.07 -22.65
CA PHE A 105 10.17 -5.36 -23.04
C PHE A 105 11.20 -6.46 -23.36
N LYS A 106 12.47 -6.10 -23.58
CA LYS A 106 13.56 -7.08 -23.77
C LYS A 106 14.18 -7.60 -22.47
N ARG A 107 13.97 -6.92 -21.34
CA ARG A 107 14.59 -7.29 -20.06
C ARG A 107 13.70 -8.25 -19.27
N PHE A 108 14.24 -9.41 -18.91
CA PHE A 108 13.54 -10.39 -18.05
C PHE A 108 13.06 -9.78 -16.72
N SER A 109 13.85 -8.85 -16.16
CA SER A 109 13.49 -8.15 -14.92
C SER A 109 12.15 -7.40 -15.00
N PHE A 110 11.74 -6.92 -16.18
CA PHE A 110 10.45 -6.26 -16.36
C PHE A 110 9.29 -7.26 -16.16
N TYR A 111 9.36 -8.42 -16.81
CA TYR A 111 8.36 -9.48 -16.64
C TYR A 111 8.34 -10.05 -15.23
N ALA A 112 9.51 -10.21 -14.59
CA ALA A 112 9.59 -10.68 -13.21
C ALA A 112 8.88 -9.73 -12.23
N ILE A 113 9.07 -8.41 -12.39
CA ILE A 113 8.39 -7.40 -11.56
C ILE A 113 6.89 -7.35 -11.87
N ALA A 114 6.51 -7.43 -13.15
CA ALA A 114 5.10 -7.44 -13.56
C ALA A 114 4.36 -8.67 -13.00
N ALA A 115 4.96 -9.86 -13.10
CA ALA A 115 4.42 -11.10 -12.55
C ALA A 115 4.31 -11.04 -11.03
N GLN A 116 5.35 -10.54 -10.33
CA GLN A 116 5.30 -10.32 -8.88
C GLN A 116 4.13 -9.39 -8.50
N TYR A 117 4.00 -8.26 -9.18
CA TYR A 117 2.94 -7.29 -8.89
C TYR A 117 1.55 -7.87 -9.16
N PHE A 118 1.40 -8.63 -10.24
CA PHE A 118 0.17 -9.34 -10.56
C PHE A 118 -0.23 -10.32 -9.46
N VAL A 119 0.70 -11.16 -8.99
CA VAL A 119 0.44 -12.13 -7.91
C VAL A 119 0.04 -11.41 -6.62
N VAL A 120 0.77 -10.37 -6.23
CA VAL A 120 0.45 -9.54 -5.07
C VAL A 120 -0.98 -8.99 -5.17
N GLN A 121 -1.31 -8.35 -6.29
CA GLN A 121 -2.61 -7.72 -6.49
C GLN A 121 -3.73 -8.76 -6.54
N PHE A 122 -3.48 -9.91 -7.16
CA PHE A 122 -4.42 -11.03 -7.20
C PHE A 122 -4.75 -11.52 -5.80
N VAL A 123 -3.73 -11.80 -4.97
CA VAL A 123 -3.96 -12.29 -3.60
C VAL A 123 -4.65 -11.24 -2.73
N VAL A 124 -4.24 -9.98 -2.79
CA VAL A 124 -4.91 -8.90 -2.05
C VAL A 124 -6.39 -8.82 -2.43
N SER A 125 -6.70 -8.89 -3.72
CA SER A 125 -8.09 -8.82 -4.20
C SER A 125 -8.89 -10.06 -3.78
N LEU A 126 -8.26 -11.23 -3.80
CA LEU A 126 -8.87 -12.48 -3.33
C LEU A 126 -9.22 -12.38 -1.85
N PHE A 127 -8.29 -11.94 -1.00
CA PHE A 127 -8.55 -11.77 0.44
C PHE A 127 -9.62 -10.69 0.68
N LEU A 128 -9.63 -9.59 -0.06
CA LEU A 128 -10.64 -8.54 0.11
C LEU A 128 -12.06 -9.04 -0.13
N ILE A 129 -12.23 -9.90 -1.13
CA ILE A 129 -13.56 -10.41 -1.51
C ILE A 129 -13.95 -11.62 -0.67
N TRP A 130 -13.03 -12.58 -0.49
CA TRP A 130 -13.34 -13.89 0.06
C TRP A 130 -13.09 -14.02 1.55
N LEU A 131 -12.23 -13.21 2.17
CA LEU A 131 -11.93 -13.33 3.60
C LEU A 131 -13.17 -13.17 4.48
N PRO A 132 -14.05 -12.16 4.28
CA PRO A 132 -15.24 -12.01 5.13
C PRO A 132 -16.22 -13.17 4.94
N THR A 133 -16.43 -13.60 3.69
CA THR A 133 -17.31 -14.73 3.37
C THR A 133 -16.78 -16.04 3.95
N TYR A 134 -15.47 -16.29 3.83
CA TYR A 134 -14.80 -17.47 4.39
C TYR A 134 -14.95 -17.54 5.91
N LEU A 135 -14.74 -16.42 6.62
CA LEU A 135 -14.92 -16.35 8.07
C LEU A 135 -16.39 -16.56 8.48
N SER A 136 -17.33 -16.04 7.70
CA SER A 136 -18.76 -16.21 7.95
C SER A 136 -19.25 -17.64 7.68
N GLU A 137 -18.76 -18.30 6.63
CA GLU A 137 -19.21 -19.64 6.23
C GLU A 137 -18.58 -20.75 7.08
N GLN A 138 -17.27 -20.66 7.35
CA GLN A 138 -16.54 -21.71 8.08
C GLN A 138 -16.66 -21.58 9.60
N TYR A 139 -16.62 -20.35 10.11
CA TYR A 139 -16.62 -20.10 11.56
C TYR A 139 -17.94 -19.52 12.07
N HIS A 140 -18.95 -19.39 11.21
CA HIS A 140 -20.28 -18.87 11.54
C HIS A 140 -20.28 -17.51 12.25
N VAL A 141 -19.24 -16.71 12.01
CA VAL A 141 -19.12 -15.34 12.54
C VAL A 141 -20.09 -14.45 11.77
N LYS A 142 -21.05 -13.82 12.46
CA LYS A 142 -22.00 -12.92 11.78
C LYS A 142 -21.27 -11.68 11.29
N LEU A 143 -21.61 -11.25 10.07
CA LEU A 143 -21.05 -10.05 9.43
C LEU A 143 -21.27 -8.76 10.24
N SER A 144 -22.31 -8.71 11.06
CA SER A 144 -22.65 -7.55 11.90
C SER A 144 -21.99 -7.57 13.28
N ASP A 145 -21.35 -8.67 13.67
CA ASP A 145 -20.73 -8.79 14.98
C ASP A 145 -19.36 -8.09 15.00
N PRO A 146 -18.97 -7.47 16.12
CA PRO A 146 -17.65 -6.86 16.27
C PRO A 146 -16.50 -7.87 16.10
N ASP A 147 -16.78 -9.16 16.31
CA ASP A 147 -15.81 -10.24 16.13
C ASP A 147 -15.39 -10.41 14.65
N MET A 148 -16.28 -10.11 13.69
CA MET A 148 -15.93 -10.10 12.26
C MET A 148 -14.95 -8.97 11.95
N ALA A 149 -15.17 -7.78 12.51
CA ALA A 149 -14.29 -6.64 12.30
C ALA A 149 -12.87 -6.93 12.81
N TRP A 150 -12.74 -7.62 13.95
CA TRP A 150 -11.44 -8.09 14.45
C TRP A 150 -10.83 -9.16 13.55
N ALA A 151 -11.57 -10.24 13.27
CA ALA A 151 -11.05 -11.39 12.53
C ALA A 151 -10.68 -11.06 11.07
N ALA A 152 -11.52 -10.27 10.39
CA ALA A 152 -11.25 -9.84 9.03
C ALA A 152 -10.27 -8.66 9.00
N GLY A 153 -10.22 -7.81 10.02
CA GLY A 153 -9.37 -6.61 10.05
C GLY A 153 -7.92 -6.88 10.46
N SER A 154 -7.65 -7.85 11.33
CA SER A 154 -6.29 -8.12 11.81
C SER A 154 -5.29 -8.44 10.69
N PRO A 155 -5.64 -9.20 9.63
CA PRO A 155 -4.68 -9.51 8.58
C PRO A 155 -4.26 -8.28 7.77
N TRP A 156 -5.18 -7.34 7.56
CA TRP A 156 -4.89 -6.07 6.90
C TRP A 156 -4.05 -5.13 7.76
N ILE A 157 -4.30 -5.10 9.07
CA ILE A 157 -3.47 -4.32 10.00
C ILE A 157 -2.05 -4.87 10.03
N ALA A 158 -1.89 -6.20 10.06
CA ALA A 158 -0.58 -6.83 9.97
C ALA A 158 0.16 -6.47 8.68
N MET A 159 -0.55 -6.50 7.54
CA MET A 159 -0.02 -6.05 6.25
C MET A 159 0.40 -4.57 6.28
N PHE A 160 -0.43 -3.68 6.82
CA PHE A 160 -0.14 -2.25 6.97
C PHE A 160 1.14 -2.02 7.77
N ILE A 161 1.25 -2.66 8.94
CA ILE A 161 2.42 -2.56 9.82
C ILE A 161 3.68 -3.05 9.10
N LEU A 162 3.61 -4.20 8.43
CA LEU A 162 4.76 -4.78 7.73
C LEU A 162 5.16 -4.00 6.47
N ILE A 163 4.23 -3.32 5.79
CA ILE A 163 4.57 -2.39 4.70
C ILE A 163 5.35 -1.18 5.23
N LEU A 164 4.93 -0.62 6.37
CA LEU A 164 5.63 0.51 6.99
C LEU A 164 7.04 0.12 7.42
N PHE A 165 7.22 -1.05 8.03
CA PHE A 165 8.54 -1.56 8.42
C PHE A 165 9.36 -2.06 7.23
N GLY A 166 8.72 -2.57 6.18
CA GLY A 166 9.36 -3.06 4.97
C GLY A 166 10.19 -2.00 4.24
N GLY A 167 9.73 -0.74 4.29
CA GLY A 167 10.52 0.40 3.79
C GLY A 167 11.85 0.57 4.55
N ALA A 168 11.81 0.51 5.88
CA ALA A 168 13.02 0.64 6.70
C ALA A 168 14.00 -0.53 6.52
N ILE A 169 13.50 -1.75 6.34
CA ILE A 169 14.31 -2.95 6.07
C ILE A 169 14.97 -2.82 4.69
N SER A 170 14.24 -2.35 3.68
CA SER A 170 14.77 -2.08 2.35
C SER A 170 15.92 -1.07 2.38
N ASP A 171 15.75 0.04 3.12
CA ASP A 171 16.75 1.09 3.21
C ASP A 171 18.05 0.59 3.88
N LYS A 172 17.94 -0.20 4.96
CA LYS A 172 19.10 -0.85 5.58
C LYS A 172 19.80 -1.84 4.64
N LEU A 173 19.06 -2.60 3.85
CA LEU A 173 19.65 -3.57 2.92
C LEU A 173 20.31 -2.90 1.71
N LEU A 174 19.81 -1.74 1.29
CA LEU A 174 20.44 -0.92 0.24
C LEU A 174 21.75 -0.29 0.71
N GLN A 175 21.87 0.06 2.00
CA GLN A 175 23.12 0.56 2.60
C GLN A 175 24.22 -0.51 2.70
N SER A 176 23.87 -1.81 2.61
CA SER A 176 24.82 -2.93 2.65
C SER A 176 25.64 -3.13 1.36
N GLY A 177 25.46 -2.30 0.32
CA GLY A 177 26.28 -2.35 -0.91
C GLY A 177 25.97 -3.50 -1.87
N LYS A 178 24.92 -4.30 -1.64
CA LYS A 178 24.46 -5.35 -2.58
C LYS A 178 23.68 -4.73 -3.75
N SER A 179 23.74 -5.38 -4.92
CA SER A 179 22.95 -4.97 -6.11
C SER A 179 21.46 -4.84 -5.77
N ARG A 180 20.85 -3.70 -6.13
CA ARG A 180 19.44 -3.38 -5.84
C ARG A 180 18.48 -4.49 -6.27
N PHE A 181 18.79 -5.17 -7.37
CA PHE A 181 17.99 -6.26 -7.90
C PHE A 181 18.03 -7.50 -6.98
N VAL A 182 19.22 -7.89 -6.52
CA VAL A 182 19.40 -9.09 -5.67
C VAL A 182 18.79 -8.86 -4.29
N ALA A 183 19.05 -7.70 -3.68
CA ALA A 183 18.48 -7.36 -2.37
C ALA A 183 16.94 -7.43 -2.37
N ARG A 184 16.32 -6.92 -3.44
CA ARG A 184 14.85 -6.88 -3.59
C ARG A 184 14.24 -8.23 -3.96
N ALA A 185 14.87 -8.97 -4.87
CA ALA A 185 14.42 -10.32 -5.22
C ALA A 185 14.48 -11.25 -4.00
N SER A 186 15.53 -11.15 -3.18
CA SER A 186 15.69 -11.95 -1.95
C SER A 186 14.51 -11.75 -1.00
N ILE A 187 14.14 -10.49 -0.74
CA ILE A 187 13.06 -10.16 0.19
C ILE A 187 11.69 -10.57 -0.38
N ALA A 188 11.45 -10.38 -1.68
CA ALA A 188 10.22 -10.84 -2.32
C ALA A 188 10.06 -12.37 -2.23
N ILE A 189 11.15 -13.12 -2.46
CA ILE A 189 11.19 -14.58 -2.31
C ILE A 189 10.88 -14.97 -0.86
N ILE A 190 11.49 -14.31 0.13
CA ILE A 190 11.20 -14.55 1.55
C ILE A 190 9.72 -14.29 1.85
N GLY A 191 9.16 -13.18 1.34
CA GLY A 191 7.73 -12.85 1.49
C GLY A 191 6.82 -13.92 0.91
N PHE A 192 7.13 -14.45 -0.29
CA PHE A 192 6.37 -15.54 -0.90
C PHE A 192 6.54 -16.88 -0.18
N ILE A 193 7.70 -17.17 0.40
CA ILE A 193 7.90 -18.37 1.22
C ILE A 193 7.05 -18.29 2.49
N ILE A 194 7.06 -17.14 3.17
CA ILE A 194 6.22 -16.90 4.36
C ILE A 194 4.74 -17.03 3.98
N PHE A 195 4.32 -16.47 2.85
CA PHE A 195 2.97 -16.61 2.31
C PHE A 195 2.57 -18.08 2.12
N SER A 196 3.38 -18.87 1.40
CA SER A 196 3.08 -20.28 1.12
C SER A 196 3.00 -21.13 2.39
N ILE A 197 3.93 -20.96 3.33
CA ILE A 197 3.92 -21.70 4.60
C ILE A 197 2.70 -21.33 5.44
N SER A 198 2.40 -20.03 5.55
CA SER A 198 1.29 -19.54 6.37
C SER A 198 -0.06 -19.98 5.81
N LEU A 199 -0.22 -19.98 4.48
CA LEU A 199 -1.42 -20.46 3.81
C LEU A 199 -1.62 -21.97 4.02
N PHE A 200 -0.55 -22.76 3.95
CA PHE A 200 -0.62 -24.20 4.21
C PHE A 200 -1.01 -24.52 5.67
N MET A 201 -0.52 -23.72 6.63
CA MET A 201 -0.87 -23.87 8.05
C MET A 201 -2.30 -23.40 8.35
N SER A 202 -2.78 -22.35 7.67
CA SER A 202 -4.14 -21.84 7.78
C SER A 202 -5.19 -22.91 7.44
N ILE A 203 -4.95 -23.72 6.40
CA ILE A 203 -5.87 -24.79 5.97
C ILE A 203 -5.99 -25.92 7.02
N GLN A 204 -4.93 -26.19 7.78
CA GLN A 204 -4.89 -27.27 8.77
C GLN A 204 -5.46 -26.88 10.14
N THR A 205 -5.90 -25.63 10.29
CA THR A 205 -6.23 -25.07 11.61
C THR A 205 -7.74 -24.93 11.79
N ASP A 206 -8.30 -25.63 12.77
CA ASP A 206 -9.73 -25.56 13.11
C ASP A 206 -10.09 -24.38 14.04
N SER A 207 -9.10 -23.72 14.65
CA SER A 207 -9.32 -22.58 15.55
C SER A 207 -9.35 -21.25 14.80
N LEU A 208 -10.41 -20.46 15.00
CA LEU A 208 -10.59 -19.13 14.41
C LEU A 208 -9.37 -18.23 14.68
N VAL A 209 -8.92 -18.15 15.94
CA VAL A 209 -7.83 -17.24 16.35
C VAL A 209 -6.51 -17.62 15.70
N VAL A 210 -6.21 -18.92 15.64
CA VAL A 210 -4.96 -19.43 15.06
C VAL A 210 -5.01 -19.27 13.53
N ASN A 211 -6.18 -19.47 12.90
CA ASN A 211 -6.32 -19.26 11.47
C ASN A 211 -6.15 -17.77 11.10
N VAL A 212 -6.79 -16.87 11.85
CA VAL A 212 -6.63 -15.41 11.67
C VAL A 212 -5.17 -14.97 11.84
N PHE A 213 -4.42 -15.58 12.77
CA PHE A 213 -2.98 -15.34 12.92
C PHE A 213 -2.19 -15.76 11.67
N TRP A 214 -2.47 -16.94 11.12
CA TRP A 214 -1.83 -17.40 9.88
C TRP A 214 -2.19 -16.55 8.67
N LEU A 215 -3.45 -16.13 8.55
CA LEU A 215 -3.91 -15.19 7.50
C LEU A 215 -3.22 -13.83 7.64
N SER A 216 -2.94 -13.39 8.87
CA SER A 216 -2.20 -12.16 9.14
C SER A 216 -0.72 -12.26 8.73
N LEU A 217 -0.07 -13.39 9.00
CA LEU A 217 1.29 -13.68 8.50
C LEU A 217 1.33 -13.78 6.98
N CYS A 218 0.30 -14.39 6.39
CA CYS A 218 0.12 -14.56 4.95
C CYS A 218 0.07 -13.20 4.22
N LEU A 219 -0.85 -12.32 4.61
CA LEU A 219 -0.95 -10.96 4.07
C LEU A 219 0.25 -10.09 4.45
N GLY A 220 0.82 -10.30 5.63
CA GLY A 220 2.06 -9.68 6.07
C GLY A 220 3.25 -9.95 5.14
N GLY A 221 3.46 -11.21 4.76
CA GLY A 221 4.52 -11.61 3.82
C GLY A 221 4.36 -10.96 2.45
N ILE A 222 3.13 -10.80 1.98
CA ILE A 222 2.80 -10.08 0.74
C ILE A 222 3.07 -8.58 0.88
N GLY A 223 2.76 -7.98 2.03
CA GLY A 223 3.04 -6.57 2.32
C GLY A 223 4.52 -6.23 2.16
N ILE A 224 5.40 -7.09 2.68
CA ILE A 224 6.85 -6.96 2.55
C ILE A 224 7.28 -7.02 1.08
N ALA A 225 6.71 -7.95 0.29
CA ALA A 225 7.01 -8.06 -1.14
C ALA A 225 6.54 -6.82 -1.95
N THR A 226 5.44 -6.20 -1.53
CA THR A 226 4.80 -5.07 -2.22
C THR A 226 5.56 -3.75 -2.02
N GLY A 227 6.02 -3.47 -0.80
CA GLY A 227 6.75 -2.24 -0.48
C GLY A 227 8.00 -2.03 -1.33
N MET A 228 8.57 -3.10 -1.89
CA MET A 228 9.80 -3.04 -2.69
C MET A 228 9.57 -2.76 -4.17
N SER A 229 8.41 -3.12 -4.74
CA SER A 229 8.12 -2.90 -6.16
C SER A 229 8.14 -1.40 -6.52
N TRP A 230 7.71 -0.55 -5.59
CA TRP A 230 7.65 0.90 -5.75
C TRP A 230 9.01 1.61 -5.60
N GLY A 231 10.00 0.96 -5.00
CA GLY A 231 11.38 1.47 -4.92
C GLY A 231 12.19 1.29 -6.22
N CYS A 232 11.64 0.64 -7.24
CA CYS A 232 12.30 0.31 -8.51
C CYS A 232 12.29 1.44 -9.55
N SER A 233 11.57 2.54 -9.33
CA SER A 233 11.47 3.65 -10.29
C SER A 233 12.59 4.69 -10.19
N ASN A 234 13.79 4.30 -9.72
CA ASN A 234 14.92 5.21 -9.55
C ASN A 234 16.27 4.56 -9.85
#